data_AF-A0A6B2G808-F1
#
_entry.id   AF-A0A6B2G808-F1
#
_cell.length_a   1.000
_cell.length_b   1.000
_cell.length_c   1.000
_cell.angle_alpha   90.00
_cell.angle_beta   90.00
_cell.angle_gamma   90.00
#
_symmetry.space_group_name_H-M   'P 1'
#
loop_
_entity.id
_entity.type
_entity.pdbx_description
1 polymer ?
#
loop_
_entity_poly.entity_id
_entity_poly.type
_entity_poly.pdbx_seq_one_letter_code
_entity_poly.pdbx_strand_id
1 'polypeptide(L)'
;IRKDAVGLFKLPPYRSIEPHCGFSLLRKDLCNVRGCEVAKIVRLVKSSTEIVSFTVPRLRAEHFQDDLFPPTRKIWQASMTVDDFIQKRDLIQGFLNLKPGDMKKVSEADLGPKKPKKYDSRFELEKFNTITGKKEDVKSIIKF
;
A
#
# COMPACT_ATOMS: atom_id res chain seq x y z
N ILE A 1 11.62 -7.04 -11.64
CA ILE A 1 11.05 -7.14 -10.26
C ILE A 1 11.93 -8.14 -9.51
N ARG A 2 12.52 -7.73 -8.38
CA ARG A 2 13.31 -8.60 -7.51
C ARG A 2 12.44 -9.79 -7.07
N LYS A 3 12.82 -11.02 -7.47
CA LYS A 3 12.04 -12.26 -7.21
C LYS A 3 12.13 -12.73 -5.75
N ASP A 4 13.02 -12.11 -4.98
CA ASP A 4 13.43 -12.42 -3.61
C ASP A 4 12.66 -11.63 -2.53
N ALA A 5 11.79 -10.71 -2.93
CA ALA A 5 11.04 -9.91 -1.96
C ALA A 5 9.81 -10.68 -1.44
N VAL A 6 9.99 -11.33 -0.29
CA VAL A 6 8.95 -12.04 0.45
C VAL A 6 7.78 -11.08 0.74
N GLY A 7 6.55 -11.48 0.39
CA GLY A 7 5.33 -10.71 0.68
C GLY A 7 4.88 -9.73 -0.40
N LEU A 8 5.52 -9.68 -1.58
CA LEU A 8 4.97 -8.96 -2.74
C LEU A 8 3.91 -9.80 -3.47
N PHE A 9 2.66 -9.34 -3.41
CA PHE A 9 1.55 -9.94 -4.14
C PHE A 9 1.24 -9.12 -5.40
N LYS A 10 0.91 -9.80 -6.50
CA LYS A 10 0.46 -9.15 -7.73
C LYS A 10 -0.90 -8.48 -7.48
N LEU A 11 -1.00 -7.20 -7.84
CA LEU A 11 -2.27 -6.48 -7.79
C LEU A 11 -3.21 -6.94 -8.92
N PRO A 12 -4.54 -6.90 -8.70
CA PRO A 12 -5.51 -7.10 -9.77
C PRO A 12 -5.26 -6.13 -10.93
N PRO A 13 -5.32 -6.59 -12.19
CA PRO A 13 -5.14 -5.71 -13.33
C PRO A 13 -6.37 -4.83 -13.54
N TYR A 14 -6.16 -3.54 -13.84
CA TYR A 14 -7.19 -2.69 -14.43
C TYR A 14 -7.42 -3.10 -15.89
N ARG A 15 -8.68 -3.21 -16.31
CA ARG A 15 -9.08 -3.52 -17.69
C ARG A 15 -10.08 -2.47 -18.17
N SER A 16 -9.92 -2.03 -19.41
CA SER A 16 -10.86 -1.14 -20.10
C SER A 16 -11.16 -1.72 -21.48
N ILE A 17 -12.36 -1.46 -21.98
CA ILE A 17 -12.79 -1.87 -23.33
C ILE A 17 -12.15 -0.95 -24.37
N GLU A 18 -12.06 0.34 -24.06
CA GLU A 18 -11.47 1.32 -24.97
C GLU A 18 -9.93 1.28 -24.88
N PRO A 19 -9.20 1.38 -25.99
CA PRO A 19 -7.76 1.59 -25.95
C PRO A 19 -7.40 2.94 -25.32
N HIS A 20 -6.32 3.00 -24.55
CA HIS A 20 -5.77 4.29 -24.09
C HIS A 20 -4.73 4.80 -25.08
N CYS A 21 -4.77 6.10 -25.37
CA CYS A 21 -3.72 6.77 -26.16
C CYS A 21 -2.52 7.16 -25.28
N GLY A 22 -2.74 7.29 -23.98
CA GLY A 22 -1.70 7.60 -22.99
C GLY A 22 -2.27 7.66 -21.59
N PHE A 23 -1.40 7.76 -20.59
CA PHE A 23 -1.81 7.98 -19.21
C PHE A 23 -0.70 8.67 -18.42
N SER A 24 -1.09 9.33 -17.33
CA SER A 24 -0.18 9.92 -16.35
C SER A 24 -0.64 9.63 -14.94
N LEU A 25 0.27 9.21 -14.08
CA LEU A 25 0.01 9.02 -12.66
C LEU A 25 0.07 10.38 -11.95
N LEU A 26 -1.00 10.73 -11.23
CA LEU A 26 -1.04 11.93 -10.42
C LEU A 26 -0.22 11.78 -9.15
N ARG A 27 0.23 12.92 -8.63
CA ARG A 27 0.95 13.03 -7.37
C ARG A 27 0.11 12.50 -6.21
N LYS A 28 0.80 11.98 -5.19
CA LYS A 28 0.15 11.39 -4.01
C LYS A 28 -0.66 12.38 -3.19
N ASP A 29 -0.27 13.65 -3.17
CA ASP A 29 -1.03 14.70 -2.49
C ASP A 29 -2.35 15.07 -3.18
N LEU A 30 -2.55 14.63 -4.42
CA LEU A 30 -3.81 14.75 -5.16
C LEU A 30 -4.73 13.53 -4.97
N CYS A 31 -4.29 12.50 -4.25
CA CYS A 31 -5.09 11.32 -3.98
C CYS A 31 -6.07 11.58 -2.82
N ASN A 32 -7.26 10.97 -2.88
CA ASN A 32 -8.23 10.98 -1.81
C ASN A 32 -7.78 10.04 -0.68
N VAL A 33 -7.04 10.60 0.27
CA VAL A 33 -6.51 9.89 1.44
C VAL A 33 -7.61 9.26 2.28
N ARG A 34 -8.75 9.96 2.47
CA ARG A 34 -9.90 9.44 3.24
C ARG A 34 -10.51 8.20 2.57
N GLY A 35 -10.57 8.22 1.25
CA GLY A 35 -11.03 7.10 0.44
C GLY A 35 -10.03 5.96 0.32
N CYS A 36 -8.86 6.01 0.97
CA CYS A 36 -7.78 5.04 0.79
C CYS A 36 -7.33 4.89 -0.69
N GLU A 37 -7.43 5.98 -1.46
CA GLU A 37 -6.95 6.03 -2.85
C GLU A 37 -5.42 6.09 -2.85
N VAL A 38 -4.77 5.01 -3.28
CA VAL A 38 -3.31 4.91 -3.30
C VAL A 38 -2.71 5.36 -4.62
N ALA A 39 -3.50 5.43 -5.70
CA ALA A 39 -3.06 5.95 -6.98
C ALA A 39 -4.23 6.52 -7.76
N LYS A 40 -3.99 7.67 -8.40
CA LYS A 40 -4.93 8.32 -9.30
C LYS A 40 -4.25 8.53 -10.63
N ILE A 41 -4.85 8.06 -11.71
CA ILE A 41 -4.30 8.14 -13.06
C ILE A 41 -5.22 8.99 -13.91
N VAL A 42 -4.66 9.92 -14.67
CA VAL A 42 -5.33 10.58 -15.78
C VAL A 42 -5.07 9.73 -17.02
N ARG A 43 -6.13 9.18 -17.61
CA ARG A 43 -6.10 8.32 -18.78
C ARG A 43 -6.66 9.10 -19.98
N LEU A 44 -5.91 9.13 -21.08
CA LEU A 44 -6.37 9.69 -22.34
C LEU A 44 -6.96 8.58 -23.20
N VAL A 45 -8.19 8.79 -23.67
CA VAL A 45 -8.86 7.96 -24.67
C VAL A 45 -9.08 8.76 -25.95
N LYS A 46 -9.74 8.18 -26.96
CA LYS A 46 -9.80 8.75 -28.31
C LYS A 46 -10.32 10.19 -28.35
N SER A 47 -11.33 10.50 -27.53
CA SER A 47 -12.03 11.78 -27.55
C SER A 47 -12.25 12.40 -26.16
N SER A 48 -11.70 11.81 -25.11
CA SER A 48 -11.89 12.31 -23.74
C SER A 48 -10.73 11.95 -22.82
N THR A 49 -10.75 12.54 -21.63
CA THR A 49 -9.81 12.24 -20.55
C THR A 49 -10.60 11.72 -19.36
N GLU A 50 -10.15 10.62 -18.78
CA GLU A 50 -10.80 9.92 -17.69
C GLU A 50 -9.89 9.82 -16.47
N ILE A 51 -10.47 9.75 -15.27
CA ILE A 51 -9.73 9.48 -14.04
C ILE A 51 -9.91 8.01 -13.67
N VAL A 52 -8.79 7.29 -13.52
CA VAL A 52 -8.75 5.93 -12.99
C VAL A 52 -8.20 5.95 -11.58
N SER A 53 -9.01 5.52 -10.62
CA SER A 53 -8.67 5.47 -9.20
C SER A 53 -8.34 4.05 -8.76
N PHE A 54 -7.25 3.90 -8.02
CA PHE A 54 -6.88 2.65 -7.37
C PHE A 54 -6.98 2.84 -5.86
N THR A 55 -7.90 2.09 -5.26
CA THR A 55 -8.24 2.19 -3.83
C THR A 55 -8.00 0.86 -3.13
N VAL A 56 -7.47 0.91 -1.91
CA VAL A 56 -7.30 -0.26 -1.06
C VAL A 56 -8.52 -0.41 -0.14
N PRO A 57 -9.28 -1.52 -0.22
CA PRO A 57 -10.41 -1.76 0.67
C PRO A 57 -9.94 -1.89 2.13
N ARG A 58 -10.48 -1.08 3.04
CA ARG A 58 -10.12 -1.06 4.48
C ARG A 58 -11.37 -1.03 5.34
N LEU A 59 -11.34 -1.76 6.46
CA LEU A 59 -12.46 -1.83 7.42
C LEU A 59 -12.65 -0.55 8.23
N ARG A 60 -11.59 0.25 8.42
CA ARG A 60 -11.59 1.45 9.27
C ARG A 60 -11.11 2.68 8.51
N ALA A 61 -11.68 2.91 7.33
CA ALA A 61 -11.27 3.99 6.43
C ALA A 61 -11.51 5.40 7.01
N GLU A 62 -12.32 5.52 8.06
CA GLU A 62 -12.49 6.74 8.85
C GLU A 62 -11.22 7.15 9.61
N HIS A 63 -10.32 6.20 9.86
CA HIS A 63 -8.98 6.45 10.40
C HIS A 63 -7.95 6.58 9.28
N PHE A 64 -6.96 7.45 9.47
CA PHE A 64 -5.86 7.64 8.53
C PHE A 64 -4.99 6.38 8.47
N GLN A 65 -4.89 5.78 7.30
CA GLN A 65 -4.10 4.57 7.04
C GLN A 65 -2.61 4.95 6.87
N ASP A 66 -1.89 5.06 7.97
CA ASP A 66 -0.47 5.47 7.99
C ASP A 66 0.48 4.44 7.36
N ASP A 67 0.03 3.18 7.25
CA ASP A 67 0.72 2.13 6.51
C ASP A 67 0.59 2.29 4.99
N LEU A 68 -0.51 2.89 4.49
CA LEU A 68 -0.71 3.19 3.07
C LEU A 68 -0.09 4.53 2.65
N PHE A 69 -0.03 5.49 3.57
CA PHE A 69 0.38 6.86 3.30
C PHE A 69 1.59 7.26 4.17
N PRO A 70 2.77 6.65 3.96
CA PRO A 70 3.99 7.09 4.64
C PRO A 70 4.36 8.53 4.24
N PRO A 71 5.28 9.19 4.97
CA PRO A 71 5.80 10.48 4.59
C PRO A 71 6.18 10.51 3.09
N THR A 72 5.55 11.40 2.36
CA THR A 72 5.57 11.43 0.89
C THR A 72 6.52 12.52 0.41
N ARG A 73 7.38 12.22 -0.56
CA ARG A 73 8.30 13.23 -1.13
C ARG A 73 7.54 14.35 -1.82
N LYS A 74 7.95 15.60 -1.58
CA LYS A 74 7.42 16.80 -2.24
C LYS A 74 8.04 16.97 -3.63
N ILE A 75 7.64 16.13 -4.59
CA ILE A 75 8.28 16.09 -5.93
C ILE A 75 8.11 17.38 -6.78
N TRP A 76 7.26 18.30 -6.35
CA TRP A 76 7.01 19.58 -7.03
C TRP A 76 7.80 20.75 -6.45
N GLN A 77 8.50 20.53 -5.33
CA GLN A 77 9.35 21.52 -4.71
C GLN A 77 10.79 21.12 -5.00
N ALA A 78 11.62 22.04 -5.49
CA ALA A 78 13.04 21.77 -5.67
C ALA A 78 13.68 21.43 -4.31
N SER A 79 14.48 20.36 -4.24
CA SER A 79 15.27 20.03 -3.05
C SER A 79 16.44 21.00 -2.83
N MET A 80 16.94 21.57 -3.92
CA MET A 80 18.14 22.41 -3.93
C MET A 80 18.11 23.41 -5.08
N THR A 81 18.96 24.42 -4.99
CA THR A 81 19.20 25.37 -6.08
C THR A 81 20.17 24.80 -7.12
N VAL A 82 20.30 25.47 -8.26
CA VAL A 82 21.29 25.09 -9.30
C VAL A 82 22.72 25.20 -8.76
N ASP A 83 23.02 26.23 -7.97
CA ASP A 83 24.35 26.43 -7.39
C ASP A 83 24.72 25.31 -6.41
N ASP A 84 23.77 24.87 -5.59
CA ASP A 84 23.95 23.71 -4.69
C ASP A 84 24.29 22.44 -5.48
N PHE A 85 23.59 22.23 -6.58
CA PHE A 85 23.81 21.08 -7.46
C PHE A 85 25.17 21.13 -8.14
N ILE A 86 25.57 22.29 -8.69
CA ILE A 86 26.89 22.51 -9.29
C ILE A 86 27.99 22.27 -8.26
N GLN A 87 27.78 22.71 -7.01
CA GLN A 87 28.69 22.47 -5.90
C GLN A 87 28.63 21.04 -5.34
N LYS A 88 27.86 20.14 -5.97
CA LYS A 88 27.69 18.74 -5.58
C LYS A 88 27.22 18.56 -4.13
N ARG A 89 26.40 19.49 -3.63
CA ARG A 89 25.76 19.35 -2.32
C ARG A 89 24.72 18.21 -2.38
N ASP A 90 24.65 17.42 -1.32
CA ASP A 90 23.68 16.32 -1.21
C ASP A 90 22.50 16.75 -0.32
N LEU A 91 21.52 17.41 -0.93
CA LEU A 91 20.29 17.84 -0.25
C LEU A 91 19.15 16.87 -0.52
N ILE A 92 18.59 16.34 0.56
CA ILE A 92 17.48 15.38 0.52
C ILE A 92 16.17 16.11 0.20
N GLN A 93 15.39 15.55 -0.73
CA GLN A 93 14.05 16.05 -1.04
C GLN A 93 13.17 16.09 0.21
N GLY A 94 12.50 17.23 0.42
CA GLY A 94 11.55 17.39 1.53
C GLY A 94 10.40 16.39 1.46
N PHE A 95 9.86 16.03 2.62
CA PHE A 95 8.71 15.14 2.77
C PHE A 95 7.48 15.91 3.26
N LEU A 96 6.31 15.31 3.07
CA LEU A 96 5.03 15.83 3.55
C LEU A 96 4.20 14.71 4.18
N ASN A 97 3.43 15.08 5.19
CA ASN A 97 2.46 14.18 5.81
C ASN A 97 1.10 14.38 5.14
N LEU A 98 0.53 13.30 4.62
CA LEU A 98 -0.76 13.33 3.93
C LEU A 98 -1.96 13.24 4.87
N LYS A 99 -1.73 13.10 6.19
CA LYS A 99 -2.79 13.00 7.20
C LYS A 99 -3.62 14.29 7.30
N PRO A 100 -4.94 14.24 7.04
CA PRO A 100 -5.82 15.36 7.33
C PRO A 100 -5.83 15.69 8.83
N GLY A 101 -5.95 16.98 9.17
CA GLY A 101 -5.81 17.45 10.55
C GLY A 101 -6.81 16.82 11.53
N ASP A 102 -8.02 16.52 11.05
CA ASP A 102 -9.14 15.95 11.79
C ASP A 102 -9.11 14.41 11.91
N MET A 103 -8.19 13.71 11.23
CA MET A 103 -8.12 12.24 11.26
C MET A 103 -7.11 11.73 12.29
N LYS A 104 -7.49 10.70 13.05
CA LYS A 104 -6.58 9.89 13.88
C LYS A 104 -5.94 8.77 13.05
N LYS A 105 -4.70 8.39 13.34
CA LYS A 105 -4.06 7.27 12.63
C LYS A 105 -4.65 5.94 13.07
N VAL A 106 -4.65 4.95 12.18
CA VAL A 106 -5.06 3.58 12.52
C VAL A 106 -4.13 2.96 13.56
N SER A 107 -2.82 3.21 13.46
CA SER A 107 -1.83 2.72 14.42
C SER A 107 -2.05 3.23 15.86
N GLU A 108 -2.66 4.40 15.99
CA GLU A 108 -2.99 5.04 17.27
C GLU A 108 -4.40 4.65 17.75
N ALA A 109 -5.23 4.05 16.90
CA ALA A 109 -6.57 3.67 17.24
C ALA A 109 -6.57 2.34 18.01
N ASP A 110 -7.34 2.27 19.10
CA ASP A 110 -7.59 1.01 19.78
C ASP A 110 -8.29 0.05 18.82
N LEU A 111 -7.54 -0.93 18.33
CA LEU A 111 -8.06 -1.94 17.40
C LEU A 111 -9.08 -2.88 18.06
N GLY A 112 -9.36 -2.70 19.35
CA GLY A 112 -10.15 -3.63 20.15
C GLY A 112 -9.48 -5.01 20.20
N PRO A 113 -10.10 -5.98 20.87
CA PRO A 113 -9.62 -7.35 20.80
C PRO A 113 -9.71 -7.85 19.35
N LYS A 114 -8.60 -8.31 18.78
CA LYS A 114 -8.60 -9.02 17.50
C LYS A 114 -9.59 -10.19 17.64
N LYS A 115 -10.64 -10.23 16.82
CA LYS A 115 -11.53 -11.41 16.80
C LYS A 115 -10.66 -12.65 16.57
N PRO A 116 -10.73 -13.67 17.45
CA PRO A 116 -9.92 -14.86 17.26
C PRO A 116 -10.22 -15.44 15.88
N LYS A 117 -9.18 -15.85 15.16
CA LYS A 117 -9.36 -16.54 13.89
C LYS A 117 -10.22 -17.78 14.17
N LYS A 118 -11.28 -17.98 13.38
CA LYS A 118 -12.16 -19.16 13.51
C LYS A 118 -11.38 -20.48 13.33
N TYR A 119 -10.23 -20.41 12.65
CA TYR A 119 -9.33 -21.53 12.44
C TYR A 119 -7.88 -21.04 12.45
N ASP A 120 -7.02 -21.69 13.23
CA ASP A 120 -5.57 -21.50 13.20
C ASP A 120 -4.91 -22.85 12.95
N SER A 121 -4.43 -23.06 11.73
CA SER A 121 -3.87 -24.34 11.29
C SER A 121 -2.67 -24.77 12.13
N ARG A 122 -1.90 -23.82 12.69
CA ARG A 122 -0.75 -24.13 13.53
C ARG A 122 -1.19 -24.67 14.88
N PHE A 123 -2.21 -24.06 15.47
CA PHE A 123 -2.77 -24.48 16.75
C PHE A 123 -3.47 -25.85 16.67
N GLU A 124 -4.21 -26.13 15.58
CA GLU A 124 -4.86 -27.43 15.37
C GLU A 124 -3.84 -28.56 15.13
N LEU A 125 -2.75 -28.29 14.41
CA LEU A 125 -1.65 -29.24 14.23
C LEU A 125 -0.94 -29.52 15.56
N GLU A 126 -0.68 -28.50 16.37
CA GLU A 126 -0.11 -28.66 17.72
C GLU A 126 -1.03 -29.50 18.61
N LYS A 127 -2.34 -29.25 18.57
CA LYS A 127 -3.35 -30.04 19.29
C LYS A 127 -3.40 -31.50 18.81
N PHE A 128 -3.39 -31.74 17.50
CA PHE A 128 -3.36 -33.08 16.92
C PHE A 128 -2.09 -33.84 17.28
N ASN A 129 -0.93 -33.20 17.18
CA ASN A 129 0.37 -33.78 17.52
C ASN A 129 0.46 -34.11 19.02
N THR A 130 -0.15 -33.29 19.87
CA THR A 130 -0.22 -33.53 21.32
C THR A 130 -1.12 -34.73 21.64
N ILE A 131 -2.24 -34.89 20.91
CA ILE A 131 -3.18 -36.00 21.10
C ILE A 131 -2.66 -37.32 20.53
N THR A 132 -1.90 -37.28 19.43
CA THR A 132 -1.46 -38.49 18.70
C THR A 132 0.00 -38.86 18.95
N GLY A 133 0.76 -38.03 19.67
CA GLY A 133 2.19 -38.25 19.95
C GLY A 133 3.10 -38.18 18.71
N LYS A 134 2.56 -37.84 17.53
CA LYS A 134 3.32 -37.71 16.29
C LYS A 134 3.77 -36.27 16.11
N LYS A 135 5.08 -36.04 15.93
CA LYS A 135 5.63 -34.77 15.47
C LYS A 135 5.88 -34.87 13.96
N GLU A 136 4.93 -34.43 13.15
CA GLU A 136 5.19 -34.26 11.71
C GLU A 136 5.62 -32.81 11.44
N ASP A 137 6.74 -32.66 10.72
CA ASP A 137 7.35 -31.37 10.42
C ASP A 137 6.55 -30.59 9.38
N VAL A 138 6.21 -29.33 9.71
CA VAL A 138 5.36 -28.42 8.90
C VAL A 138 5.90 -28.16 7.48
N LYS A 139 7.19 -28.42 7.24
CA LYS A 139 7.86 -28.22 5.93
C LYS A 139 7.45 -29.24 4.86
N SER A 140 6.99 -30.44 5.23
CA SER A 140 6.64 -31.48 4.25
C SER A 140 5.19 -31.41 3.76
N ILE A 141 4.29 -30.79 4.53
CA ILE A 141 2.86 -30.70 4.22
C ILE A 141 2.54 -29.52 3.29
N ILE A 142 3.34 -28.45 3.33
CA ILE A 142 3.20 -27.32 2.41
C ILE A 142 4.10 -27.55 1.19
N LYS A 143 3.65 -28.41 0.26
CA LYS A 143 4.06 -28.32 -1.14
C LYS A 143 3.06 -27.40 -1.86
N PHE A 144 3.55 -26.27 -2.36
CA PHE A 144 2.84 -25.48 -3.38
C PHE A 144 2.74 -26.28 -4.69
#